data_AF-A0AAW1RCX3-F1
#
_entry.id   AF-A0AAW1RCX3-F1
#
_cell.length_a   1.000
_cell.length_b   1.000
_cell.length_c   1.000
_cell.angle_alpha   90.00
_cell.angle_beta   90.00
_cell.angle_gamma   90.00
#
_symmetry.space_group_name_H-M   'P 1'
#
loop_
_entity.id
_entity.type
_entity.pdbx_description
1 polymer ?
#
loop_
_entity_poly.entity_id
_entity_poly.type
_entity_poly.pdbx_seq_one_letter_code
_entity_poly.pdbx_strand_id
1 'polypeptide(L)'
;MGAKAREVVVVLLHLAFWSQLGVLTRVYLDALFQGGCSGTFGVCLTSTGSRRGSLGAYFTDLPPNMLGSFLMGLLAASSTLGLNTGKMLAILPAHHAWQGMPELHIGLRTGFCGSLTTFASWAYTQLLQLIGGQGWDGGQWAEMLWGLVIGLQLSLASYVFGEHCALIIDRYCVAGGAAETEPKAMLETLAESMEAADEGRLGQPRSSQDPELAQLGAQLAERGEVVLPLADIARRHAAQCDVNTEQRGALAALAHRLRAAADHRKAAVAPFLAEDPGRYVLHRRSNLAVAAGLAALTALWVVLAVVDDHPDQAARRAQWFAMLLGPFGCMLRWLLSRLNYRLPGSWRWLPAGTLAANMLGCLTDFIVGVIAVRVGVLGYWPLVVMYAVRTGFAGALSTVSTYVAETHAQLKLVPESLHGYEYSFGSLLAGLLLGVVVYGPAVWAH
;
A
#
# COMPACT_ATOMS: atom_id res chain seq x y z
N MET A 1 -32.93 5.20 -2.95
CA MET A 1 -31.66 4.50 -2.67
C MET A 1 -31.55 4.31 -1.16
N GLY A 2 -31.26 3.09 -0.68
CA GLY A 2 -30.98 2.85 0.73
C GLY A 2 -29.67 3.51 1.18
N ALA A 3 -29.50 3.75 2.49
CA ALA A 3 -28.33 4.43 3.07
C ALA A 3 -26.98 3.82 2.61
N LYS A 4 -26.87 2.48 2.63
CA LYS A 4 -25.67 1.74 2.17
C LYS A 4 -25.34 1.96 0.69
N ALA A 5 -26.36 2.09 -0.17
CA ALA A 5 -26.14 2.33 -1.60
C ALA A 5 -25.56 3.72 -1.84
N ARG A 6 -25.98 4.71 -1.04
CA ARG A 6 -25.47 6.08 -1.12
C ARG A 6 -24.00 6.17 -0.73
N GLU A 7 -23.61 5.47 0.33
CA GLU A 7 -22.21 5.40 0.79
C GLU A 7 -21.30 4.80 -0.29
N VAL A 8 -21.70 3.67 -0.88
CA VAL A 8 -20.94 3.04 -1.97
C VAL A 8 -20.77 3.99 -3.14
N VAL A 9 -21.82 4.70 -3.57
CA VAL A 9 -21.73 5.68 -4.67
C VAL A 9 -20.74 6.78 -4.34
N VAL A 10 -20.74 7.32 -3.11
CA VAL A 10 -19.77 8.37 -2.73
C VAL A 10 -18.34 7.85 -2.76
N VAL A 11 -18.08 6.64 -2.29
CA VAL A 11 -16.76 6.02 -2.37
C VAL A 11 -16.33 5.84 -3.82
N LEU A 12 -17.20 5.34 -4.69
CA LEU A 12 -16.91 5.17 -6.12
C LEU A 12 -16.61 6.51 -6.81
N LEU A 13 -17.31 7.59 -6.45
CA LEU A 13 -17.01 8.94 -6.96
C LEU A 13 -15.61 9.41 -6.56
N HIS A 14 -15.20 9.19 -5.30
CA HIS A 14 -13.86 9.53 -4.84
C HIS A 14 -12.79 8.69 -5.54
N LEU A 15 -13.00 7.38 -5.63
CA LEU A 15 -12.10 6.48 -6.34
C LEU A 15 -11.93 6.92 -7.80
N ALA A 16 -13.02 7.24 -8.50
CA ALA A 16 -12.96 7.71 -9.88
C ALA A 16 -12.14 9.00 -10.02
N PHE A 17 -12.45 10.02 -9.20
CA PHE A 17 -11.79 11.32 -9.26
C PHE A 17 -10.29 11.20 -9.03
N TRP A 18 -9.91 10.57 -7.93
CA TRP A 18 -8.51 10.44 -7.54
C TRP A 18 -7.75 9.47 -8.44
N SER A 19 -8.42 8.46 -9.01
CA SER A 19 -7.81 7.56 -9.99
C SER A 19 -7.43 8.28 -11.29
N GLN A 20 -8.28 9.19 -11.81
CA GLN A 20 -7.94 10.00 -12.99
C GLN A 20 -6.66 10.81 -12.77
N LEU A 21 -6.55 11.45 -11.60
CA LEU A 21 -5.35 12.20 -11.22
C LEU A 21 -4.13 11.28 -11.04
N GLY A 22 -4.30 10.09 -10.46
CA GLY A 22 -3.21 9.12 -10.30
C GLY A 22 -2.67 8.61 -11.64
N VAL A 23 -3.56 8.25 -12.58
CA VAL A 23 -3.18 7.83 -13.94
C VAL A 23 -2.51 8.98 -14.69
N LEU A 24 -3.06 10.19 -14.60
CA LEU A 24 -2.46 11.40 -15.17
C LEU A 24 -1.02 11.58 -14.65
N THR A 25 -0.83 11.59 -13.33
CA THR A 25 0.50 11.76 -12.73
C THR A 25 1.46 10.66 -13.18
N ARG A 26 1.03 9.39 -13.25
CA ARG A 26 1.88 8.30 -13.76
C ARG A 26 2.34 8.55 -15.19
N VAL A 27 1.40 8.83 -16.10
CA VAL A 27 1.70 9.06 -17.53
C VAL A 27 2.72 10.19 -17.72
N TYR A 28 2.59 11.28 -16.96
CA TYR A 28 3.49 12.42 -17.08
C TYR A 28 4.85 12.19 -16.39
N LEU A 29 4.91 11.39 -15.33
CA LEU A 29 6.19 10.94 -14.77
C LEU A 29 6.91 10.01 -15.74
N ASP A 30 6.19 9.07 -16.36
CA ASP A 30 6.74 8.21 -17.42
C ASP A 30 7.32 9.07 -18.55
N ALA A 31 6.57 10.08 -19.02
CA ALA A 31 7.03 11.00 -20.04
C ALA A 31 8.26 11.81 -19.61
N LEU A 32 8.30 12.29 -18.36
CA LEU A 32 9.43 13.05 -17.81
C LEU A 32 10.72 12.21 -17.76
N PHE A 33 10.63 10.95 -17.35
CA PHE A 33 11.81 10.10 -17.19
C PHE A 33 12.22 9.36 -18.45
N GLN A 34 11.28 9.11 -19.38
CA GLN A 34 11.59 8.61 -20.72
C GLN A 34 12.16 9.71 -21.63
N GLY A 35 11.57 10.91 -21.60
CA GLY A 35 11.99 12.04 -22.43
C GLY A 35 13.43 12.49 -22.13
N GLY A 36 13.86 12.40 -20.88
CA GLY A 36 15.24 12.66 -20.49
C GLY A 36 16.26 11.74 -21.17
N CYS A 37 15.89 10.48 -21.46
CA CYS A 37 16.78 9.51 -22.10
C CYS A 37 16.89 9.67 -23.62
N SER A 38 15.88 10.27 -24.27
CA SER A 38 15.92 10.61 -25.68
C SER A 38 16.55 11.98 -25.97
N GLY A 39 17.06 12.67 -24.93
CA GLY A 39 17.65 14.00 -25.06
C GLY A 39 16.62 15.11 -25.29
N THR A 40 15.34 14.86 -24.98
CA THR A 40 14.26 15.85 -25.15
C THR A 40 14.07 16.69 -23.88
N PHE A 41 13.22 16.26 -22.96
CA PHE A 41 12.90 16.97 -21.74
C PHE A 41 12.83 16.01 -20.55
N GLY A 42 13.53 16.33 -19.45
CA GLY A 42 13.51 15.58 -18.20
C GLY A 42 14.84 14.94 -17.80
N VAL A 43 14.81 14.04 -16.82
CA VAL A 43 15.98 13.33 -16.27
C VAL A 43 15.95 11.89 -16.74
N CYS A 44 17.05 11.38 -17.29
CA CYS A 44 17.11 9.99 -17.71
C CYS A 44 17.25 9.06 -16.50
N LEU A 45 16.20 8.30 -16.18
CA LEU A 45 16.24 7.25 -15.16
C LEU A 45 16.15 5.84 -15.74
N THR A 46 15.80 5.67 -17.02
CA THR A 46 15.86 4.36 -17.68
C THR A 46 17.24 4.16 -18.29
N SER A 47 17.97 3.12 -17.88
CA SER A 47 19.23 2.80 -18.54
C SER A 47 18.96 2.01 -19.81
N THR A 48 19.43 2.48 -20.96
CA THR A 48 19.84 1.54 -22.02
C THR A 48 20.94 0.67 -21.41
N GLY A 49 20.80 -0.65 -21.48
CA GLY A 49 21.79 -1.53 -20.87
C GLY A 49 23.17 -1.30 -21.46
N SER A 50 24.23 -1.78 -20.79
CA SER A 50 25.63 -1.56 -21.22
C SER A 50 25.97 -2.12 -22.61
N ARG A 51 25.04 -2.82 -23.28
CA ARG A 51 25.13 -3.31 -24.65
C ARG A 51 24.03 -2.71 -25.53
N ARG A 52 24.32 -2.50 -26.82
CA ARG A 52 23.29 -2.22 -27.85
C ARG A 52 22.23 -3.30 -27.79
N GLY A 53 20.95 -2.92 -27.75
CA GLY A 53 19.85 -3.89 -27.69
C GLY A 53 19.66 -4.54 -26.32
N SER A 54 19.98 -3.84 -25.21
CA SER A 54 19.61 -4.24 -23.85
C SER A 54 18.66 -3.23 -23.15
N LEU A 55 17.59 -3.75 -22.53
CA LEU A 55 16.74 -3.06 -21.57
C LEU A 55 17.47 -3.10 -20.23
N GLY A 56 17.98 -1.98 -19.73
CA GLY A 56 18.66 -2.00 -18.45
C GLY A 56 17.70 -2.23 -17.27
N ALA A 57 18.25 -2.33 -16.06
CA ALA A 57 17.50 -2.71 -14.86
C ALA A 57 16.45 -1.67 -14.43
N TYR A 58 16.58 -0.42 -14.87
CA TYR A 58 15.63 0.65 -14.57
C TYR A 58 14.53 0.71 -15.64
N PHE A 59 13.27 0.67 -15.17
CA PHE A 59 12.07 0.72 -15.99
C PHE A 59 11.29 2.02 -15.74
N THR A 60 10.41 2.36 -16.67
CA THR A 60 9.72 3.65 -16.72
C THR A 60 8.78 3.86 -15.55
N ASP A 61 8.13 2.79 -15.09
CA ASP A 61 7.20 2.83 -13.96
C ASP A 61 7.90 2.91 -12.59
N LEU A 62 9.23 2.89 -12.52
CA LEU A 62 9.96 2.90 -11.24
C LEU A 62 9.73 4.20 -10.44
N PRO A 63 9.93 5.41 -11.00
CA PRO A 63 9.63 6.65 -10.29
C PRO A 63 8.17 6.82 -9.84
N PRO A 64 7.13 6.55 -10.67
CA PRO A 64 5.76 6.63 -10.19
C PRO A 64 5.45 5.57 -9.12
N ASN A 65 6.05 4.37 -9.20
CA ASN A 65 5.94 3.36 -8.13
C ASN A 65 6.56 3.83 -6.81
N MET A 66 7.74 4.47 -6.86
CA MET A 66 8.39 5.06 -5.68
C MET A 66 7.55 6.19 -5.09
N LEU A 67 7.11 7.16 -5.91
CA LEU A 67 6.32 8.31 -5.46
C LEU A 67 4.98 7.86 -4.86
N GLY A 68 4.26 6.97 -5.53
CA GLY A 68 2.98 6.46 -5.02
C GLY A 68 3.15 5.65 -3.73
N SER A 69 4.24 4.90 -3.59
CA SER A 69 4.57 4.18 -2.35
C SER A 69 4.93 5.12 -1.21
N PHE A 70 5.72 6.16 -1.48
CA PHE A 70 6.04 7.22 -0.52
C PHE A 70 4.78 7.93 -0.02
N LEU A 71 3.91 8.36 -0.94
CA LEU A 71 2.66 9.04 -0.58
C LEU A 71 1.71 8.12 0.20
N MET A 72 1.67 6.82 -0.11
CA MET A 72 0.91 5.84 0.67
C MET A 72 1.39 5.77 2.13
N GLY A 73 2.71 5.75 2.35
CA GLY A 73 3.31 5.79 3.70
C GLY A 73 3.11 7.13 4.40
N LEU A 74 3.24 8.25 3.68
CA LEU A 74 3.02 9.60 4.21
C LEU A 74 1.57 9.82 4.70
N LEU A 75 0.61 9.22 3.99
CA LEU A 75 -0.82 9.25 4.30
C LEU A 75 -1.25 8.11 5.23
N ALA A 76 -0.31 7.46 5.93
CA ALA A 76 -0.61 6.40 6.88
C ALA A 76 -1.45 6.92 8.06
N ALA A 77 -2.32 6.03 8.56
CA ALA A 77 -3.03 6.28 9.80
C ALA A 77 -2.09 6.08 11.00
N SER A 78 -2.41 6.72 12.12
CA SER A 78 -1.65 6.59 13.36
C SER A 78 -1.46 5.13 13.79
N SER A 79 -2.50 4.30 13.66
CA SER A 79 -2.43 2.87 13.96
C SER A 79 -1.41 2.11 13.11
N THR A 80 -1.24 2.48 11.84
CA THR A 80 -0.26 1.88 10.93
C THR A 80 1.17 2.21 11.35
N LEU A 81 1.36 3.43 11.86
CA LEU A 81 2.64 3.94 12.35
C LEU A 81 2.97 3.48 13.78
N GLY A 82 2.06 2.77 14.46
CA GLY A 82 2.24 2.36 15.85
C GLY A 82 2.03 3.49 16.86
N LEU A 83 1.36 4.58 16.46
CA LEU A 83 0.96 5.67 17.34
C LEU A 83 -0.36 5.30 18.03
N ASN A 84 -0.47 5.61 19.33
CA ASN A 84 -1.68 5.37 20.12
C ASN A 84 -2.77 6.44 19.92
N THR A 85 -2.69 7.22 18.85
CA THR A 85 -3.67 8.25 18.50
C THR A 85 -4.68 7.71 17.48
N GLY A 86 -5.95 8.11 17.59
CA GLY A 86 -7.02 7.67 16.68
C GLY A 86 -7.06 8.39 15.33
N LYS A 87 -5.96 8.97 14.85
CA LYS A 87 -5.95 9.81 13.64
C LYS A 87 -5.93 8.93 12.37
N MET A 88 -6.83 9.24 11.44
CA MET A 88 -6.85 8.57 10.13
C MET A 88 -5.71 9.04 9.22
N LEU A 89 -5.24 10.28 9.41
CA LEU A 89 -4.03 10.85 8.80
C LEU A 89 -3.13 11.38 9.92
N ALA A 90 -1.98 10.74 10.13
CA ALA A 90 -1.05 11.16 11.19
C ALA A 90 -0.50 12.58 10.95
N ILE A 91 -0.31 12.97 9.68
CA ILE A 91 0.23 14.28 9.30
C ILE A 91 -0.67 15.49 9.60
N LEU A 92 -1.90 15.27 10.09
CA LEU A 92 -2.87 16.33 10.35
C LEU A 92 -3.27 16.39 11.84
N PRO A 93 -3.61 17.58 12.37
CA PRO A 93 -4.17 17.69 13.72
C PRO A 93 -5.43 16.84 13.92
N ALA A 94 -5.66 16.38 15.15
CA ALA A 94 -6.83 15.55 15.49
C ALA A 94 -8.18 16.25 15.21
N HIS A 95 -8.22 17.58 15.31
CA HIS A 95 -9.41 18.40 15.05
C HIS A 95 -9.58 18.78 13.56
N HIS A 96 -8.66 18.37 12.68
CA HIS A 96 -8.72 18.75 11.27
C HIS A 96 -9.91 18.09 10.57
N ALA A 97 -10.63 18.84 9.73
CA ALA A 97 -11.86 18.37 9.07
C ALA A 97 -11.68 17.07 8.26
N TRP A 98 -10.50 16.86 7.69
CA TRP A 98 -10.22 15.67 6.88
C TRP A 98 -10.15 14.38 7.71
N GLN A 99 -9.86 14.45 9.02
CA GLN A 99 -9.81 13.26 9.87
C GLN A 99 -11.11 12.45 9.84
N GLY A 100 -12.25 13.13 9.70
CA GLY A 100 -13.58 12.52 9.64
C GLY A 100 -14.08 12.14 8.24
N MET A 101 -13.24 12.20 7.19
CA MET A 101 -13.64 11.96 5.79
C MET A 101 -13.07 10.65 5.25
N PRO A 102 -13.62 9.48 5.60
CA PRO A 102 -13.10 8.18 5.17
C PRO A 102 -13.09 8.02 3.64
N GLU A 103 -14.08 8.56 2.93
CA GLU A 103 -14.16 8.56 1.47
C GLU A 103 -12.98 9.30 0.81
N LEU A 104 -12.51 10.40 1.41
CA LEU A 104 -11.35 11.14 0.94
C LEU A 104 -10.07 10.33 1.15
N HIS A 105 -9.92 9.68 2.31
CA HIS A 105 -8.76 8.83 2.59
C HIS A 105 -8.69 7.62 1.68
N ILE A 106 -9.83 7.00 1.36
CA ILE A 106 -9.93 5.93 0.36
C ILE A 106 -9.57 6.47 -1.03
N GLY A 107 -10.08 7.65 -1.40
CA GLY A 107 -9.74 8.34 -2.63
C GLY A 107 -8.24 8.59 -2.78
N LEU A 108 -7.59 9.18 -1.78
CA LEU A 108 -6.15 9.49 -1.81
C LEU A 108 -5.27 8.24 -1.82
N ARG A 109 -5.54 7.27 -0.95
CA ARG A 109 -4.70 6.06 -0.83
C ARG A 109 -5.02 5.05 -1.92
N THR A 110 -6.27 4.59 -1.98
CA THR A 110 -6.70 3.55 -2.93
C THR A 110 -6.85 4.10 -4.34
N GLY A 111 -7.40 5.30 -4.51
CA GLY A 111 -7.60 5.96 -5.80
C GLY A 111 -6.30 6.49 -6.39
N PHE A 112 -5.75 7.56 -5.80
CA PHE A 112 -4.58 8.28 -6.32
C PHE A 112 -3.29 7.45 -6.20
N CYS A 113 -2.84 7.13 -4.99
CA CYS A 113 -1.58 6.39 -4.80
C CYS A 113 -1.63 5.00 -5.46
N GLY A 114 -2.80 4.35 -5.42
CA GLY A 114 -3.03 3.08 -6.09
C GLY A 114 -2.88 3.16 -7.60
N SER A 115 -3.49 4.16 -8.27
CA SER A 115 -3.47 4.30 -9.74
C SER A 115 -2.21 4.97 -10.29
N LEU A 116 -1.49 5.70 -9.42
CA LEU A 116 -0.16 6.24 -9.68
C LEU A 116 0.87 5.11 -9.79
N THR A 117 0.75 4.08 -8.95
CA THR A 117 1.60 2.88 -9.05
C THR A 117 1.02 1.84 -10.01
N THR A 118 1.85 0.95 -10.55
CA THR A 118 1.41 -0.19 -11.39
C THR A 118 2.34 -1.38 -11.19
N PHE A 119 1.74 -2.52 -10.84
CA PHE A 119 2.45 -3.81 -10.77
C PHE A 119 2.43 -4.50 -12.14
N ALA A 120 1.36 -4.32 -12.92
CA ALA A 120 1.19 -4.94 -14.24
C ALA A 120 2.27 -4.49 -15.23
N SER A 121 2.48 -3.19 -15.38
CA SER A 121 3.49 -2.64 -16.29
C SER A 121 4.92 -3.04 -15.89
N TRP A 122 5.18 -3.08 -14.58
CA TRP A 122 6.45 -3.57 -14.03
C TRP A 122 6.66 -5.04 -14.37
N ALA A 123 5.69 -5.91 -14.08
CA ALA A 123 5.76 -7.33 -14.40
C ALA A 123 5.91 -7.58 -15.90
N TYR A 124 5.25 -6.79 -16.74
CA TYR A 124 5.40 -6.83 -18.19
C TYR A 124 6.82 -6.48 -18.65
N THR A 125 7.41 -5.43 -18.10
CA THR A 125 8.80 -5.06 -18.41
C THR A 125 9.77 -6.18 -18.03
N GLN A 126 9.60 -6.77 -16.84
CA GLN A 126 10.43 -7.90 -16.41
C GLN A 126 10.20 -9.15 -17.28
N LEU A 127 8.97 -9.41 -17.70
CA LEU A 127 8.67 -10.52 -18.60
C LEU A 127 9.35 -10.36 -19.97
N LEU A 128 9.35 -9.16 -20.53
CA LEU A 128 10.04 -8.89 -21.80
C LEU A 128 11.54 -9.13 -21.68
N GLN A 129 12.15 -8.71 -20.57
CA GLN A 129 13.56 -8.99 -20.27
C GLN A 129 13.81 -10.50 -20.12
N LEU A 130 12.88 -11.26 -19.52
CA LEU A 130 13.01 -12.70 -19.34
C LEU A 130 12.92 -13.48 -20.65
N ILE A 131 11.88 -13.24 -21.45
CA ILE A 131 11.56 -14.04 -22.65
C ILE A 131 12.42 -13.64 -23.85
N GLY A 132 12.79 -12.36 -23.94
CA GLY A 132 13.39 -11.79 -25.15
C GLY A 132 12.38 -11.65 -26.30
N GLY A 133 12.76 -10.94 -27.36
CA GLY A 133 11.89 -10.62 -28.51
C GLY A 133 11.69 -9.11 -28.71
N GLN A 134 11.18 -8.68 -29.87
CA GLN A 134 11.13 -7.26 -30.32
C GLN A 134 12.49 -6.62 -30.62
N GLY A 135 13.47 -7.39 -31.13
CA GLY A 135 14.76 -6.87 -31.60
C GLY A 135 15.87 -6.74 -30.55
N TRP A 136 15.69 -7.35 -29.37
CA TRP A 136 16.68 -7.38 -28.28
C TRP A 136 17.47 -8.71 -28.27
N ASP A 137 18.74 -8.67 -27.88
CA ASP A 137 19.65 -9.83 -27.88
C ASP A 137 19.27 -10.83 -26.77
N GLY A 138 18.39 -11.78 -27.07
CA GLY A 138 18.02 -12.88 -26.17
C GLY A 138 17.41 -12.45 -24.83
N GLY A 139 17.32 -13.41 -23.89
CA GLY A 139 16.85 -13.15 -22.52
C GLY A 139 17.89 -12.42 -21.68
N GLN A 140 17.49 -11.30 -21.09
CA GLN A 140 18.26 -10.41 -20.22
C GLN A 140 17.93 -10.70 -18.75
N TRP A 141 18.31 -11.91 -18.32
CA TRP A 141 17.96 -12.44 -16.99
C TRP A 141 18.63 -11.67 -15.85
N ALA A 142 19.82 -11.12 -16.06
CA ALA A 142 20.50 -10.32 -15.03
C ALA A 142 19.79 -8.98 -14.79
N GLU A 143 19.43 -8.27 -15.87
CA GLU A 143 18.67 -7.03 -15.85
C GLU A 143 17.28 -7.28 -15.27
N MET A 144 16.65 -8.40 -15.63
CA MET A 144 15.38 -8.82 -15.05
C MET A 144 15.47 -9.01 -13.53
N LEU A 145 16.47 -9.74 -13.05
CA LEU A 145 16.66 -9.97 -11.62
C LEU A 145 16.89 -8.65 -10.87
N TRP A 146 17.75 -7.78 -11.42
CA TRP A 146 17.97 -6.47 -10.82
C TRP A 146 16.73 -5.58 -10.87
N GLY A 147 15.96 -5.58 -11.94
CA GLY A 147 14.70 -4.83 -12.02
C GLY A 147 13.64 -5.31 -11.03
N LEU A 148 13.61 -6.61 -10.69
CA LEU A 148 12.78 -7.15 -9.61
C LEU A 148 13.27 -6.67 -8.24
N VAL A 149 14.57 -6.76 -7.97
CA VAL A 149 15.17 -6.35 -6.69
C VAL A 149 15.03 -4.85 -6.48
N ILE A 150 15.45 -4.03 -7.44
CA ILE A 150 15.38 -2.57 -7.39
C ILE A 150 13.92 -2.11 -7.29
N GLY A 151 13.03 -2.67 -8.12
CA GLY A 151 11.61 -2.31 -8.11
C GLY A 151 10.96 -2.57 -6.74
N LEU A 152 11.22 -3.72 -6.13
CA LEU A 152 10.71 -4.05 -4.81
C LEU A 152 11.35 -3.17 -3.72
N GLN A 153 12.69 -3.10 -3.68
CA GLN A 153 13.42 -2.44 -2.60
C GLN A 153 13.20 -0.93 -2.61
N LEU A 154 13.24 -0.27 -3.76
CA LEU A 154 13.00 1.17 -3.82
C LEU A 154 11.56 1.54 -3.49
N SER A 155 10.58 0.72 -3.89
CA SER A 155 9.18 0.95 -3.53
C SER A 155 8.95 0.77 -2.03
N LEU A 156 9.53 -0.29 -1.43
CA LEU A 156 9.45 -0.56 0.01
C LEU A 156 10.17 0.53 0.82
N ALA A 157 11.39 0.91 0.42
CA ALA A 157 12.15 1.99 1.06
C ALA A 157 11.41 3.33 0.96
N SER A 158 10.80 3.63 -0.19
CA SER A 158 9.99 4.84 -0.37
C SER A 158 8.78 4.85 0.54
N TYR A 159 8.08 3.72 0.69
CA TYR A 159 6.96 3.57 1.62
C TYR A 159 7.38 3.81 3.07
N VAL A 160 8.45 3.15 3.53
CA VAL A 160 9.00 3.31 4.89
C VAL A 160 9.48 4.74 5.13
N PHE A 161 10.11 5.36 4.13
CA PHE A 161 10.49 6.77 4.20
C PHE A 161 9.27 7.68 4.36
N GLY A 162 8.18 7.40 3.65
CA GLY A 162 6.90 8.08 3.82
C GLY A 162 6.35 7.97 5.25
N GLU A 163 6.38 6.77 5.85
CA GLU A 163 5.98 6.56 7.25
C GLU A 163 6.84 7.39 8.23
N HIS A 164 8.17 7.43 8.02
CA HIS A 164 9.06 8.26 8.84
C HIS A 164 8.77 9.75 8.68
N CYS A 165 8.52 10.23 7.46
CA CYS A 165 8.10 11.61 7.24
C CYS A 165 6.77 11.90 7.97
N ALA A 166 5.82 10.97 7.94
CA ALA A 166 4.55 11.13 8.66
C ALA A 166 4.76 11.25 10.17
N LEU A 167 5.62 10.40 10.75
CA LEU A 167 6.01 10.46 12.17
C LEU A 167 6.69 11.78 12.54
N ILE A 168 7.60 12.27 11.70
CA ILE A 168 8.29 13.55 11.91
C ILE A 168 7.29 14.71 11.87
N ILE A 169 6.38 14.71 10.89
CA ILE A 169 5.35 15.76 10.76
C ILE A 169 4.40 15.73 11.95
N ASP A 170 3.91 14.55 12.36
CA ASP A 170 3.05 14.42 13.54
C ASP A 170 3.77 14.95 14.79
N ARG A 171 5.03 14.55 15.00
CA ARG A 171 5.79 14.95 16.19
C ARG A 171 6.13 16.44 16.24
N TYR A 172 6.58 17.03 15.13
CA TYR A 172 7.18 18.37 15.13
C TYR A 172 6.34 19.46 14.48
N CYS A 173 5.43 19.10 13.57
CA CYS A 173 4.63 20.07 12.81
C CYS A 173 3.17 20.12 13.26
N VAL A 174 2.64 19.04 13.84
CA VAL A 174 1.27 18.99 14.33
C VAL A 174 1.21 19.48 15.79
N ALA A 175 0.40 20.52 16.04
CA ALA A 175 0.17 21.03 17.38
C ALA A 175 -0.40 19.92 18.29
N GLY A 176 0.32 19.61 19.38
CA GLY A 176 -0.02 18.54 20.32
C GLY A 176 0.65 17.18 20.03
N GLY A 177 1.22 16.96 18.84
CA GLY A 177 1.79 15.65 18.48
C GLY A 177 3.00 15.22 19.33
N ALA A 178 3.84 16.16 19.77
CA ALA A 178 4.92 15.87 20.73
C ALA A 178 4.40 15.42 22.10
N ALA A 179 3.33 16.04 22.62
CA ALA A 179 2.72 15.66 23.89
C ALA A 179 1.97 14.33 23.79
N GLU A 180 1.34 14.04 22.65
CA GLU A 180 0.63 12.79 22.39
C GLU A 180 1.56 11.57 22.21
N THR A 181 2.85 11.79 21.90
CA THR A 181 3.83 10.73 21.63
C THR A 181 4.87 10.54 22.74
N GLU A 182 4.87 11.40 23.77
CA GLU A 182 5.76 11.21 24.93
C GLU A 182 5.30 10.02 25.78
N PRO A 183 6.20 9.06 26.10
CA PRO A 183 5.86 7.90 26.93
C PRO A 183 5.27 8.29 28.29
N LYS A 184 5.73 9.42 28.87
CA LYS A 184 5.24 9.97 30.14
C LYS A 184 3.80 10.46 30.04
N ALA A 185 3.52 11.35 29.08
CA ALA A 185 2.17 11.86 28.85
C ALA A 185 1.19 10.73 28.49
N MET A 186 1.65 9.72 27.74
CA MET A 186 0.87 8.53 27.44
C MET A 186 0.61 7.67 28.68
N LEU A 187 1.60 7.48 29.57
CA LEU A 187 1.43 6.80 30.86
C LEU A 187 0.48 7.57 31.79
N GLU A 188 0.56 8.90 31.80
CA GLU A 188 -0.31 9.79 32.58
C GLU A 188 -1.75 9.73 32.05
N THR A 189 -1.97 9.82 30.74
CA THR A 189 -3.31 9.71 30.13
C THR A 189 -3.88 8.30 30.29
N LEU A 190 -3.04 7.26 30.22
CA LEU A 190 -3.45 5.89 30.49
C LEU A 190 -3.84 5.74 31.97
N ALA A 191 -3.05 6.29 32.89
CA ALA A 191 -3.34 6.31 34.32
C ALA A 191 -4.65 7.05 34.64
N GLU A 192 -4.88 8.22 34.04
CA GLU A 192 -6.12 8.98 34.15
C GLU A 192 -7.33 8.23 33.58
N SER A 193 -7.16 7.55 32.44
CA SER A 193 -8.22 6.72 31.84
C SER A 193 -8.53 5.47 32.67
N MET A 194 -7.51 4.93 33.36
CA MET A 194 -7.63 3.82 34.29
C MET A 194 -8.32 4.28 35.58
N GLU A 195 -7.97 5.44 36.14
CA GLU A 195 -8.65 6.06 37.29
C GLU A 195 -10.11 6.37 36.96
N ALA A 196 -10.39 6.96 35.80
CA ALA A 196 -11.76 7.24 35.34
C ALA A 196 -12.57 5.96 35.09
N ALA A 197 -11.92 4.86 34.70
CA ALA A 197 -12.57 3.55 34.60
C ALA A 197 -12.80 2.91 35.99
N ASP A 198 -11.91 3.17 36.95
CA ASP A 198 -11.99 2.71 38.35
C ASP A 198 -13.11 3.44 39.12
N GLU A 199 -13.34 4.72 38.82
CA GLU A 199 -14.49 5.51 39.30
C GLU A 199 -15.84 4.97 38.78
N GLY A 200 -15.82 4.09 37.76
CA GLY A 200 -17.00 3.59 37.05
C GLY A 200 -17.60 2.27 37.52
N ARG A 201 -16.96 1.43 38.35
CA ARG A 201 -17.58 0.23 38.99
C ARG A 201 -16.65 -0.51 39.99
N LEU A 202 -17.09 -0.51 41.26
CA LEU A 202 -16.90 -1.52 42.32
C LEU A 202 -15.49 -1.74 42.93
N GLY A 203 -15.28 -1.13 44.11
CA GLY A 203 -14.81 -1.84 45.31
C GLY A 203 -13.32 -1.76 45.67
N GLN A 204 -12.96 -0.73 46.46
CA GLN A 204 -11.80 -0.57 47.37
C GLN A 204 -10.36 -0.86 46.85
N PRO A 205 -9.42 0.11 46.99
CA PRO A 205 -8.01 -0.13 46.72
C PRO A 205 -7.34 -0.86 47.90
N ARG A 206 -6.63 -1.96 47.62
CA ARG A 206 -5.57 -2.46 48.52
C ARG A 206 -4.23 -1.93 48.03
N SER A 207 -3.63 -1.10 48.86
CA SER A 207 -2.25 -0.63 48.76
C SER A 207 -1.25 -1.81 48.77
N SER A 208 -0.38 -1.88 47.77
CA SER A 208 0.90 -2.59 47.90
C SER A 208 2.01 -1.69 47.35
N GLN A 209 2.55 -0.87 48.25
CA GLN A 209 3.87 -0.25 48.10
C GLN A 209 4.90 -1.38 48.20
N ASP A 210 5.41 -1.85 47.08
CA ASP A 210 6.59 -2.74 47.09
C ASP A 210 7.74 -2.06 46.31
N PRO A 211 8.65 -1.35 47.00
CA PRO A 211 9.68 -0.53 46.37
C PRO A 211 10.72 -1.35 45.59
N GLU A 212 10.85 -2.65 45.82
CA GLU A 212 11.77 -3.53 45.08
C GLU A 212 11.29 -3.81 43.64
N LEU A 213 9.97 -3.96 43.42
CA LEU A 213 9.40 -4.17 42.09
C LEU A 213 9.48 -2.93 41.20
N ALA A 214 9.37 -1.74 41.80
CA ALA A 214 9.54 -0.47 41.10
C ALA A 214 11.01 -0.25 40.68
N GLN A 215 11.98 -0.65 41.51
CA GLN A 215 13.40 -0.61 41.17
C GLN A 215 13.77 -1.62 40.08
N LEU A 216 13.23 -2.84 40.11
CA LEU A 216 13.50 -3.86 39.09
C LEU A 216 12.94 -3.46 37.71
N GLY A 217 11.75 -2.84 37.68
CA GLY A 217 11.16 -2.29 36.46
C GLY A 217 11.99 -1.14 35.85
N ALA A 218 12.55 -0.27 36.70
CA ALA A 218 13.42 0.83 36.26
C ALA A 218 14.78 0.32 35.73
N GLN A 219 15.39 -0.67 36.38
CA GLN A 219 16.67 -1.27 35.94
C GLN A 219 16.55 -2.05 34.64
N LEU A 220 15.38 -2.65 34.36
CA LEU A 220 15.13 -3.37 33.11
C LEU A 220 14.82 -2.40 31.95
N ALA A 221 14.20 -1.24 32.23
CA ALA A 221 13.98 -0.18 31.25
C ALA A 221 15.28 0.47 30.78
N GLU A 222 16.32 0.55 31.63
CA GLU A 222 17.64 1.07 31.27
C GLU A 222 18.44 0.16 30.32
N ARG A 223 18.11 -1.14 30.24
CA ARG A 223 18.90 -2.11 29.45
C ARG A 223 18.45 -2.31 28.00
N GLY A 224 17.31 -1.73 27.59
CA GLY A 224 16.89 -1.72 26.18
C GLY A 224 16.74 -3.10 25.51
N GLU A 225 16.57 -4.19 26.26
CA GLU A 225 16.53 -5.54 25.71
C GLU A 225 15.12 -5.98 25.28
N VAL A 226 15.07 -6.60 24.10
CA VAL A 226 13.90 -7.02 23.33
C VAL A 226 13.07 -8.08 24.06
N VAL A 227 11.77 -7.82 24.18
CA VAL A 227 10.80 -8.47 25.11
C VAL A 227 10.38 -9.91 24.73
N LEU A 228 10.85 -10.50 23.63
CA LEU A 228 10.36 -11.82 23.19
C LEU A 228 10.99 -13.05 23.88
N PRO A 229 12.29 -13.13 24.22
CA PRO A 229 12.85 -14.33 24.87
C PRO A 229 12.45 -14.45 26.34
N LEU A 230 12.06 -13.36 27.00
CA LEU A 230 11.83 -13.31 28.45
C LEU A 230 10.59 -14.09 28.91
N ALA A 231 9.54 -14.20 28.10
CA ALA A 231 8.35 -14.96 28.47
C ALA A 231 8.60 -16.49 28.50
N ASP A 232 9.53 -16.97 27.67
CA ASP A 232 9.94 -18.38 27.65
C ASP A 232 11.05 -18.66 28.67
N ILE A 233 11.95 -17.70 28.91
CA ILE A 233 12.95 -17.79 29.98
C ILE A 233 12.25 -17.77 31.35
N ALA A 234 11.28 -16.88 31.59
CA ALA A 234 10.51 -16.82 32.83
C ALA A 234 9.67 -18.09 33.07
N ARG A 235 9.10 -18.68 32.01
CA ARG A 235 8.40 -19.97 32.10
C ARG A 235 9.34 -21.15 32.40
N ARG A 236 10.53 -21.19 31.80
CA ARG A 236 11.54 -22.23 32.08
C ARG A 236 12.13 -22.09 33.49
N HIS A 237 12.36 -20.86 33.95
CA HIS A 237 12.81 -20.59 35.33
C HIS A 237 11.74 -20.94 36.37
N ALA A 238 10.46 -20.63 36.11
CA ALA A 238 9.36 -20.98 37.02
C ALA A 238 9.05 -22.48 37.06
N ALA A 239 9.45 -23.25 36.04
CA ALA A 239 9.35 -24.70 36.03
C ALA A 239 10.53 -25.40 36.75
N GLN A 240 11.64 -24.69 36.98
CA GLN A 240 12.85 -25.22 37.63
C GLN A 240 13.01 -24.78 39.09
N CYS A 241 12.27 -23.77 39.55
CA CYS A 241 12.27 -23.33 40.95
C CYS A 241 10.99 -23.77 41.66
N ASP A 242 11.12 -24.16 42.94
CA ASP A 242 9.97 -24.43 43.82
C ASP A 242 9.37 -23.10 44.26
N VAL A 243 8.57 -22.49 43.36
CA VAL A 243 8.02 -21.13 43.52
C VAL A 243 6.72 -21.18 44.33
N ASN A 244 6.66 -20.38 45.40
CA ASN A 244 5.50 -20.25 46.28
C ASN A 244 4.27 -19.70 45.54
N THR A 245 3.06 -19.92 46.06
CA THR A 245 1.77 -19.57 45.45
C THR A 245 1.68 -18.09 45.04
N GLU A 246 2.30 -17.20 45.82
CA GLU A 246 2.33 -15.76 45.59
C GLU A 246 3.21 -15.38 44.38
N GLN A 247 4.36 -16.02 44.22
CA GLN A 247 5.26 -15.83 43.08
C GLN A 247 4.68 -16.42 41.79
N ARG A 248 3.92 -17.52 41.87
CA ARG A 248 3.12 -18.02 40.73
C ARG A 248 2.04 -17.03 40.32
N GLY A 249 1.41 -16.35 41.27
CA GLY A 249 0.45 -15.27 41.01
C GLY A 249 1.08 -14.09 40.28
N ALA A 250 2.26 -13.65 40.72
CA ALA A 250 3.01 -12.57 40.07
C ALA A 250 3.47 -12.93 38.64
N LEU A 251 3.96 -14.17 38.43
CA LEU A 251 4.34 -14.66 37.10
C LEU A 251 3.14 -14.83 36.17
N ALA A 252 2.00 -15.28 36.68
CA ALA A 252 0.74 -15.36 35.93
C ALA A 252 0.21 -13.97 35.57
N ALA A 253 0.31 -13.00 36.47
CA ALA A 253 -0.05 -11.60 36.22
C ALA A 253 0.89 -10.95 35.20
N LEU A 254 2.19 -11.23 35.25
CA LEU A 254 3.17 -10.76 34.26
C LEU A 254 2.93 -11.43 32.90
N ALA A 255 2.68 -12.73 32.84
CA ALA A 255 2.34 -13.45 31.62
C ALA A 255 1.00 -12.96 31.03
N HIS A 256 0.03 -12.63 31.88
CA HIS A 256 -1.24 -12.02 31.48
C HIS A 256 -1.03 -10.60 30.95
N ARG A 257 -0.17 -9.78 31.58
CA ARG A 257 0.20 -8.44 31.09
C ARG A 257 0.98 -8.48 29.78
N LEU A 258 1.88 -9.45 29.60
CA LEU A 258 2.62 -9.68 28.35
C LEU A 258 1.70 -10.22 27.25
N ARG A 259 0.73 -11.09 27.58
CA ARG A 259 -0.34 -11.50 26.65
C ARG A 259 -1.24 -10.33 26.29
N ALA A 260 -1.65 -9.51 27.25
CA ALA A 260 -2.43 -8.30 26.99
C ALA A 260 -1.66 -7.29 26.12
N ALA A 261 -0.34 -7.19 26.27
CA ALA A 261 0.53 -6.38 25.40
C ALA A 261 0.69 -6.98 23.99
N ALA A 262 0.75 -8.31 23.87
CA ALA A 262 0.76 -9.02 22.58
C ALA A 262 -0.62 -8.96 21.89
N ASP A 263 -1.69 -9.03 22.66
CA ASP A 263 -3.07 -8.85 22.20
C ASP A 263 -3.36 -7.37 21.89
N HIS A 264 -2.71 -6.41 22.56
CA HIS A 264 -2.65 -5.00 22.14
C HIS A 264 -1.96 -4.85 20.78
N ARG A 265 -0.94 -5.67 20.49
CA ARG A 265 -0.25 -5.69 19.19
C ARG A 265 -1.13 -6.32 18.09
N LYS A 266 -1.93 -7.35 18.42
CA LYS A 266 -3.01 -7.86 17.54
C LYS A 266 -4.16 -6.86 17.40
N ALA A 267 -4.48 -6.12 18.46
CA ALA A 267 -5.46 -5.05 18.45
C ALA A 267 -4.98 -3.81 17.68
N ALA A 268 -3.67 -3.56 17.59
CA ALA A 268 -3.10 -2.55 16.69
C ALA A 268 -3.31 -2.89 15.21
N VAL A 269 -3.51 -4.18 14.89
CA VAL A 269 -3.92 -4.69 13.57
C VAL A 269 -5.45 -4.76 13.44
N ALA A 270 -6.22 -4.69 14.54
CA ALA A 270 -7.68 -4.74 14.48
C ALA A 270 -8.33 -3.55 13.73
N PRO A 271 -7.81 -2.30 13.77
CA PRO A 271 -8.25 -1.21 12.89
C PRO A 271 -8.03 -1.49 11.39
N PHE A 272 -7.06 -2.34 11.05
CA PHE A 272 -6.86 -2.82 9.68
C PHE A 272 -7.95 -3.84 9.26
N LEU A 273 -8.61 -4.47 10.24
CA LEU A 273 -9.60 -5.55 10.06
C LEU A 273 -11.05 -5.09 10.28
N ALA A 274 -11.27 -4.00 11.00
CA ALA A 274 -12.58 -3.44 11.30
C ALA A 274 -12.84 -2.20 10.42
N GLU A 275 -13.31 -2.43 9.19
CA GLU A 275 -14.20 -1.45 8.58
C GLU A 275 -15.39 -1.32 9.53
N ASP A 276 -15.54 -0.18 10.22
CA ASP A 276 -16.75 0.12 10.97
C ASP A 276 -17.77 0.73 9.99
N PRO A 277 -18.75 -0.04 9.48
CA PRO A 277 -19.69 0.44 8.47
C PRO A 277 -20.67 1.50 9.00
N GLY A 278 -20.58 1.89 10.28
CA GLY A 278 -21.51 2.81 10.95
C GLY A 278 -21.16 4.30 10.90
N ARG A 279 -20.04 4.71 10.28
CA ARG A 279 -19.49 6.08 10.43
C ARG A 279 -19.26 6.89 9.15
N TYR A 280 -19.96 6.59 8.06
CA TYR A 280 -19.94 7.49 6.88
C TYR A 280 -20.81 8.72 7.13
N VAL A 281 -20.28 9.71 7.86
CA VAL A 281 -20.88 11.05 7.88
C VAL A 281 -20.67 11.65 6.50
N LEU A 282 -21.74 11.69 5.69
CA LEU A 282 -21.71 12.27 4.37
C LEU A 282 -21.43 13.78 4.44
N HIS A 283 -20.17 14.17 4.25
CA HIS A 283 -19.77 15.57 4.15
C HIS A 283 -20.26 16.16 2.83
N ARG A 284 -21.49 16.71 2.83
CA ARG A 284 -22.21 17.12 1.61
C ARG A 284 -21.39 18.07 0.72
N ARG A 285 -20.63 19.00 1.30
CA ARG A 285 -19.84 19.99 0.54
C ARG A 285 -18.63 19.36 -0.15
N SER A 286 -17.82 18.56 0.55
CA SER A 286 -16.66 17.88 -0.05
C SER A 286 -17.10 16.87 -1.11
N ASN A 287 -18.15 16.10 -0.83
CA ASN A 287 -18.70 15.12 -1.76
C ASN A 287 -19.23 15.77 -3.05
N LEU A 288 -19.88 16.94 -2.94
CA LEU A 288 -20.31 17.70 -4.11
C LEU A 288 -19.12 18.30 -4.87
N ALA A 289 -18.10 18.79 -4.18
CA ALA A 289 -16.89 19.32 -4.82
C ALA A 289 -16.15 18.23 -5.61
N VAL A 290 -16.00 17.02 -5.04
CA VAL A 290 -15.39 15.87 -5.71
C VAL A 290 -16.23 15.41 -6.90
N ALA A 291 -17.56 15.36 -6.76
CA ALA A 291 -18.46 15.01 -7.87
C ALA A 291 -18.38 16.03 -9.02
N ALA A 292 -18.38 17.33 -8.70
CA ALA A 292 -18.23 18.39 -9.70
C ALA A 292 -16.85 18.36 -10.37
N GLY A 293 -15.78 18.14 -9.58
CA GLY A 293 -14.43 17.98 -10.08
C GLY A 293 -14.29 16.76 -11.00
N LEU A 294 -14.88 15.62 -10.64
CA LEU A 294 -14.92 14.43 -11.49
C LEU A 294 -15.65 14.70 -12.80
N ALA A 295 -16.81 15.35 -12.75
CA ALA A 295 -17.56 15.69 -13.96
C ALA A 295 -16.75 16.63 -14.87
N ALA A 296 -16.09 17.64 -14.30
CA ALA A 296 -15.25 18.57 -15.05
C ALA A 296 -14.03 17.89 -15.68
N LEU A 297 -13.29 17.05 -14.93
CA LEU A 297 -12.14 16.31 -15.46
C LEU A 297 -12.57 15.31 -16.52
N THR A 298 -13.64 14.55 -16.28
CA THR A 298 -14.15 13.58 -17.26
C THR A 298 -14.57 14.27 -18.55
N ALA A 299 -15.28 15.41 -18.44
CA ALA A 299 -15.65 16.21 -19.60
C ALA A 299 -14.41 16.75 -20.33
N LEU A 300 -13.39 17.22 -19.61
CA LEU A 300 -12.13 17.67 -20.18
C LEU A 300 -11.45 16.54 -20.99
N TRP A 301 -11.31 15.34 -20.42
CA TRP A 301 -10.69 14.22 -21.12
C TRP A 301 -11.48 13.79 -22.35
N VAL A 302 -12.82 13.80 -22.29
CA VAL A 302 -13.67 13.53 -23.45
C VAL A 302 -13.46 14.58 -24.54
N VAL A 303 -13.46 15.88 -24.18
CA VAL A 303 -13.24 16.97 -25.13
C VAL A 303 -11.86 16.85 -25.77
N LEU A 304 -10.80 16.63 -24.98
CA LEU A 304 -9.44 16.45 -25.50
C LEU A 304 -9.32 15.21 -26.38
N ALA A 305 -10.00 14.11 -26.04
CA ALA A 305 -10.04 12.90 -26.88
C ALA A 305 -10.81 13.09 -28.20
N VAL A 306 -11.74 14.05 -28.26
CA VAL A 306 -12.45 14.43 -29.49
C VAL A 306 -11.63 15.42 -30.32
N VAL A 307 -10.98 16.39 -29.68
CA VAL A 307 -10.15 17.41 -30.34
C VAL A 307 -8.87 16.82 -30.93
N ASP A 308 -8.20 15.92 -30.21
CA ASP A 308 -6.98 15.25 -30.70
C ASP A 308 -7.32 14.11 -31.68
N ASP A 309 -8.04 14.40 -32.78
CA ASP A 309 -8.50 13.39 -33.74
C ASP A 309 -7.48 13.01 -34.82
N HIS A 310 -6.44 13.84 -35.01
CA HIS A 310 -5.44 13.66 -36.06
C HIS A 310 -4.47 12.49 -35.75
N PRO A 311 -4.02 11.70 -36.75
CA PRO A 311 -3.09 10.59 -36.55
C PRO A 311 -1.80 10.95 -35.80
N ASP A 312 -1.25 12.15 -36.04
CA ASP A 312 -0.02 12.62 -35.37
C ASP A 312 -0.18 12.81 -33.86
N GLN A 313 -1.43 12.82 -33.37
CA GLN A 313 -1.80 13.07 -31.99
C GLN A 313 -2.25 11.78 -31.27
N ALA A 314 -2.12 10.61 -31.93
CA ALA A 314 -2.57 9.33 -31.41
C ALA A 314 -2.07 9.03 -29.99
N ALA A 315 -0.81 9.37 -29.69
CA ALA A 315 -0.23 9.16 -28.37
C ALA A 315 -0.94 9.99 -27.28
N ARG A 316 -1.20 11.28 -27.53
CA ARG A 316 -1.94 12.13 -26.58
C ARG A 316 -3.38 11.69 -26.44
N ARG A 317 -4.03 11.36 -27.56
CA ARG A 317 -5.40 10.83 -27.55
C ARG A 317 -5.50 9.57 -26.70
N ALA A 318 -4.54 8.66 -26.83
CA ALA A 318 -4.49 7.44 -26.04
C ALA A 318 -4.33 7.71 -24.54
N GLN A 319 -3.59 8.76 -24.15
CA GLN A 319 -3.50 9.22 -22.76
C GLN A 319 -4.86 9.69 -22.25
N TRP A 320 -5.61 10.49 -23.02
CA TRP A 320 -6.95 10.94 -22.62
C TRP A 320 -7.91 9.77 -22.38
N PHE A 321 -7.87 8.75 -23.25
CA PHE A 321 -8.60 7.50 -23.03
C PHE A 321 -8.10 6.73 -21.80
N ALA A 322 -6.79 6.71 -21.52
CA ALA A 322 -6.25 6.08 -20.32
C ALA A 322 -6.82 6.72 -19.03
N MET A 323 -6.92 8.05 -19.00
CA MET A 323 -7.56 8.79 -17.89
C MET A 323 -9.04 8.40 -17.74
N LEU A 324 -9.77 8.19 -18.84
CA LEU A 324 -11.18 7.74 -18.80
C LEU A 324 -11.33 6.29 -18.34
N LEU A 325 -10.37 5.40 -18.67
CA LEU A 325 -10.42 3.98 -18.33
C LEU A 325 -9.89 3.66 -16.92
N GLY A 326 -8.99 4.48 -16.38
CA GLY A 326 -8.40 4.32 -15.04
C GLY A 326 -9.40 4.06 -13.91
N PRO A 327 -10.47 4.88 -13.79
CA PRO A 327 -11.50 4.68 -12.77
C PRO A 327 -12.04 3.25 -12.68
N PHE A 328 -12.28 2.58 -13.80
CA PHE A 328 -12.85 1.23 -13.80
C PHE A 328 -11.89 0.19 -13.21
N GLY A 329 -10.59 0.30 -13.53
CA GLY A 329 -9.56 -0.56 -12.95
C GLY A 329 -9.45 -0.35 -11.44
N CYS A 330 -9.41 0.92 -11.00
CA CYS A 330 -9.35 1.26 -9.59
C CYS A 330 -10.58 0.78 -8.80
N MET A 331 -11.79 0.95 -9.34
CA MET A 331 -13.02 0.45 -8.71
C MET A 331 -13.01 -1.07 -8.58
N LEU A 332 -12.57 -1.80 -9.60
CA LEU A 332 -12.45 -3.25 -9.54
C LEU A 332 -11.41 -3.68 -8.49
N ARG A 333 -10.26 -3.00 -8.42
CA ARG A 333 -9.26 -3.25 -7.36
C ARG A 333 -9.85 -3.05 -5.96
N TRP A 334 -10.62 -1.99 -5.74
CA TRP A 334 -11.28 -1.74 -4.46
C TRP A 334 -12.37 -2.78 -4.14
N LEU A 335 -13.10 -3.28 -5.14
CA LEU A 335 -14.04 -4.38 -4.93
C LEU A 335 -13.30 -5.67 -4.54
N LEU A 336 -12.19 -5.97 -5.21
CA LEU A 336 -11.36 -7.14 -4.92
C LEU A 336 -10.70 -7.06 -3.54
N SER A 337 -10.28 -5.88 -3.08
CA SER A 337 -9.62 -5.72 -1.77
C SER A 337 -10.50 -6.16 -0.60
N ARG A 338 -11.83 -6.28 -0.79
CA ARG A 338 -12.75 -6.88 0.19
C ARG A 338 -12.49 -8.37 0.45
N LEU A 339 -11.66 -9.02 -0.35
CA LEU A 339 -11.22 -10.41 -0.18
C LEU A 339 -9.91 -10.51 0.64
N ASN A 340 -9.23 -9.39 0.89
CA ASN A 340 -7.97 -9.38 1.67
C ASN A 340 -8.22 -9.96 3.06
N TYR A 341 -7.37 -10.91 3.46
CA TYR A 341 -7.41 -11.58 4.76
C TYR A 341 -8.72 -12.33 5.08
N ARG A 342 -9.57 -12.60 4.06
CA ARG A 342 -10.85 -13.30 4.23
C ARG A 342 -10.83 -14.76 3.77
N LEU A 343 -9.70 -15.25 3.24
CA LEU A 343 -9.57 -16.66 2.86
C LEU A 343 -9.67 -17.59 4.08
N PRO A 344 -10.25 -18.79 3.94
CA PRO A 344 -10.40 -19.73 5.04
C PRO A 344 -9.09 -20.43 5.43
N GLY A 345 -9.05 -20.99 6.65
CA GLY A 345 -7.98 -21.87 7.11
C GLY A 345 -6.62 -21.19 7.24
N SER A 346 -5.57 -21.88 6.79
CA SER A 346 -4.18 -21.43 6.84
C SER A 346 -3.88 -20.24 5.91
N TRP A 347 -4.82 -19.79 5.08
CA TRP A 347 -4.63 -18.71 4.10
C TRP A 347 -5.15 -17.34 4.56
N ARG A 348 -5.63 -17.22 5.81
CA ARG A 348 -6.16 -15.96 6.38
C ARG A 348 -5.17 -14.79 6.37
N TRP A 349 -3.88 -15.08 6.33
CA TRP A 349 -2.83 -14.07 6.30
C TRP A 349 -2.65 -13.44 4.91
N LEU A 350 -3.18 -14.03 3.86
CA LEU A 350 -2.93 -13.60 2.48
C LEU A 350 -3.83 -12.41 2.09
N PRO A 351 -3.26 -11.30 1.57
CA PRO A 351 -4.01 -10.23 0.92
C PRO A 351 -4.51 -10.66 -0.46
N ALA A 352 -5.47 -11.59 -0.48
CA ALA A 352 -5.92 -12.27 -1.70
C ALA A 352 -6.56 -11.34 -2.74
N GLY A 353 -7.21 -10.28 -2.30
CA GLY A 353 -7.80 -9.26 -3.17
C GLY A 353 -6.77 -8.44 -3.92
N THR A 354 -5.74 -7.94 -3.22
CA THR A 354 -4.62 -7.21 -3.82
C THR A 354 -3.83 -8.10 -4.78
N LEU A 355 -3.56 -9.35 -4.37
CA LEU A 355 -2.94 -10.35 -5.25
C LEU A 355 -3.78 -10.57 -6.52
N ALA A 356 -5.08 -10.81 -6.39
CA ALA A 356 -5.97 -11.01 -7.53
C ALA A 356 -6.02 -9.79 -8.46
N ALA A 357 -6.07 -8.58 -7.91
CA ALA A 357 -6.07 -7.34 -8.68
C ALA A 357 -4.76 -7.20 -9.49
N ASN A 358 -3.61 -7.46 -8.86
CA ASN A 358 -2.32 -7.46 -9.55
C ASN A 358 -2.26 -8.52 -10.65
N MET A 359 -2.70 -9.75 -10.39
CA MET A 359 -2.69 -10.83 -11.40
C MET A 359 -3.64 -10.54 -12.57
N LEU A 360 -4.82 -9.96 -12.33
CA LEU A 360 -5.75 -9.56 -13.39
C LEU A 360 -5.21 -8.39 -14.23
N GLY A 361 -4.52 -7.44 -13.58
CA GLY A 361 -3.79 -6.38 -14.27
C GLY A 361 -2.70 -6.94 -15.18
N CYS A 362 -1.84 -7.82 -14.64
CA CYS A 362 -0.80 -8.52 -15.40
C CYS A 362 -1.39 -9.30 -16.58
N LEU A 363 -2.44 -10.09 -16.33
CA LEU A 363 -3.13 -10.87 -17.37
C LEU A 363 -3.62 -9.98 -18.51
N THR A 364 -4.25 -8.85 -18.17
CA THR A 364 -4.73 -7.88 -19.16
C THR A 364 -3.55 -7.33 -19.98
N ASP A 365 -2.46 -6.95 -19.32
CA ASP A 365 -1.27 -6.39 -19.98
C ASP A 365 -0.58 -7.42 -20.90
N PHE A 366 -0.47 -8.67 -20.46
CA PHE A 366 0.08 -9.78 -21.26
C PHE A 366 -0.80 -10.11 -22.47
N ILE A 367 -2.13 -10.18 -22.32
CA ILE A 367 -3.05 -10.43 -23.45
C ILE A 367 -2.91 -9.32 -24.49
N VAL A 368 -2.87 -8.05 -24.07
CA VAL A 368 -2.67 -6.94 -25.01
C VAL A 368 -1.29 -7.03 -25.67
N GLY A 369 -0.26 -7.43 -24.94
CA GLY A 369 1.06 -7.73 -25.50
C GLY A 369 1.03 -8.83 -26.56
N VAL A 370 0.32 -9.93 -26.31
CA VAL A 370 0.14 -11.04 -27.27
C VAL A 370 -0.51 -10.52 -28.56
N ILE A 371 -1.55 -9.71 -28.45
CA ILE A 371 -2.23 -9.12 -29.61
C ILE A 371 -1.24 -8.27 -30.42
N ALA A 372 -0.43 -7.44 -29.76
CA ALA A 372 0.56 -6.61 -30.43
C ALA A 372 1.59 -7.44 -31.21
N VAL A 373 2.09 -8.53 -30.62
CA VAL A 373 3.06 -9.43 -31.28
C VAL A 373 2.42 -10.17 -32.46
N ARG A 374 1.21 -10.70 -32.30
CA ARG A 374 0.59 -11.57 -33.31
C ARG A 374 -0.04 -10.84 -34.48
N VAL A 375 -0.53 -9.62 -34.26
CA VAL A 375 -1.15 -8.81 -35.32
C VAL A 375 -0.08 -8.02 -36.09
N GLY A 376 1.04 -7.68 -35.46
CA GLY A 376 2.11 -6.89 -36.09
C GLY A 376 1.70 -5.43 -36.25
N VAL A 377 1.47 -4.98 -37.49
CA VAL A 377 1.14 -3.58 -37.78
C VAL A 377 -0.28 -3.27 -37.30
N LEU A 378 -0.38 -2.59 -36.16
CA LEU A 378 -1.65 -2.13 -35.60
C LEU A 378 -2.14 -0.87 -36.31
N GLY A 379 -3.44 -0.85 -36.63
CA GLY A 379 -4.10 0.38 -37.07
C GLY A 379 -4.24 1.41 -35.94
N TYR A 380 -4.67 2.61 -36.29
CA TYR A 380 -4.82 3.75 -35.37
C TYR A 380 -5.65 3.42 -34.11
N TRP A 381 -6.88 2.91 -34.27
CA TRP A 381 -7.77 2.64 -33.14
C TRP A 381 -7.29 1.51 -32.22
N PRO A 382 -6.82 0.36 -32.74
CA PRO A 382 -6.18 -0.67 -31.91
C PRO A 382 -5.06 -0.10 -31.05
N LEU A 383 -4.16 0.72 -31.62
CA LEU A 383 -3.05 1.33 -30.86
C LEU A 383 -3.56 2.20 -29.68
N VAL A 384 -4.52 3.09 -29.96
CA VAL A 384 -5.11 4.00 -28.96
C VAL A 384 -5.79 3.22 -27.84
N VAL A 385 -6.63 2.24 -28.19
CA VAL A 385 -7.38 1.45 -27.22
C VAL A 385 -6.46 0.54 -26.41
N MET A 386 -5.50 -0.12 -27.04
CA MET A 386 -4.54 -0.98 -26.35
C MET A 386 -3.73 -0.20 -25.33
N TYR A 387 -3.24 0.99 -25.67
CA TYR A 387 -2.56 1.85 -24.70
C TYR A 387 -3.49 2.27 -23.55
N ALA A 388 -4.73 2.68 -23.84
CA ALA A 388 -5.68 3.09 -22.81
C ALA A 388 -6.06 1.94 -21.86
N VAL A 389 -6.18 0.72 -22.37
CA VAL A 389 -6.45 -0.48 -21.57
C VAL A 389 -5.24 -0.83 -20.69
N ARG A 390 -4.03 -0.82 -21.23
CA ARG A 390 -2.80 -1.13 -20.49
C ARG A 390 -2.50 -0.07 -19.44
N THR A 391 -2.36 1.16 -19.89
CA THR A 391 -1.96 2.29 -19.05
C THR A 391 -3.09 2.73 -18.13
N GLY A 392 -4.32 2.86 -18.62
CA GLY A 392 -5.46 3.28 -17.82
C GLY A 392 -6.00 2.15 -16.94
N PHE A 393 -6.70 1.20 -17.55
CA PHE A 393 -7.44 0.15 -16.82
C PHE A 393 -6.52 -0.80 -16.05
N ALA A 394 -5.63 -1.54 -16.72
CA ALA A 394 -4.76 -2.54 -16.10
C ALA A 394 -3.77 -1.91 -15.12
N GLY A 395 -3.21 -0.75 -15.49
CA GLY A 395 -2.36 0.05 -14.62
C GLY A 395 -3.05 0.45 -13.32
N ALA A 396 -4.29 0.96 -13.36
CA ALA A 396 -5.04 1.35 -12.16
C ALA A 396 -5.65 0.17 -11.38
N LEU A 397 -5.88 -0.97 -12.05
CA LEU A 397 -6.31 -2.23 -11.46
C LEU A 397 -5.20 -2.89 -10.63
N SER A 398 -3.95 -2.80 -11.08
CA SER A 398 -2.80 -3.26 -10.32
C SER A 398 -2.24 -2.16 -9.42
N THR A 399 -1.38 -2.50 -8.44
CA THR A 399 -0.77 -1.51 -7.55
C THR A 399 0.50 -2.06 -6.90
N VAL A 400 1.51 -1.20 -6.80
CA VAL A 400 2.72 -1.46 -5.99
C VAL A 400 2.57 -0.84 -4.60
N SER A 401 1.97 0.34 -4.48
CA SER A 401 1.86 1.05 -3.19
C SER A 401 1.08 0.27 -2.13
N THR A 402 -0.02 -0.39 -2.50
CA THR A 402 -0.77 -1.25 -1.56
C THR A 402 0.00 -2.55 -1.27
N TYR A 403 0.61 -3.13 -2.31
CA TYR A 403 1.39 -4.35 -2.21
C TYR A 403 2.60 -4.22 -1.25
N VAL A 404 3.35 -3.11 -1.32
CA VAL A 404 4.48 -2.87 -0.41
C VAL A 404 4.02 -2.50 1.00
N ALA A 405 2.89 -1.82 1.16
CA ALA A 405 2.31 -1.54 2.47
C ALA A 405 1.91 -2.84 3.20
N GLU A 406 1.23 -3.75 2.50
CA GLU A 406 0.86 -5.08 3.02
C GLU A 406 2.09 -5.96 3.29
N THR A 407 3.10 -5.89 2.42
CA THR A 407 4.38 -6.58 2.61
C THR A 407 5.08 -6.06 3.87
N HIS A 408 5.20 -4.74 4.03
CA HIS A 408 5.83 -4.12 5.18
C HIS A 408 5.11 -4.49 6.48
N ALA A 409 3.77 -4.43 6.48
CA ALA A 409 2.96 -4.82 7.64
C ALA A 409 3.23 -6.28 8.07
N GLN A 410 3.34 -7.20 7.10
CA GLN A 410 3.65 -8.62 7.40
C GLN A 410 5.11 -8.84 7.80
N LEU A 411 6.05 -8.06 7.27
CA LEU A 411 7.46 -8.13 7.68
C LEU A 411 7.67 -7.73 9.15
N LYS A 412 6.79 -6.92 9.74
CA LYS A 412 6.81 -6.60 11.19
C LYS A 412 6.55 -7.82 12.09
N LEU A 413 6.09 -8.95 11.52
CA LEU A 413 5.81 -10.20 12.25
C LEU A 413 7.01 -11.16 12.30
N VAL A 414 8.17 -10.79 11.74
CA VAL A 414 9.39 -11.60 11.80
C VAL A 414 9.94 -11.61 13.24
N PRO A 415 10.41 -12.76 13.79
CA PRO A 415 10.58 -14.07 13.14
C PRO A 415 9.39 -15.04 13.29
N GLU A 416 8.25 -14.60 13.86
CA GLU A 416 7.11 -15.48 14.13
C GLU A 416 6.49 -16.06 12.84
N SER A 417 6.52 -15.30 11.74
CA SER A 417 6.12 -15.77 10.42
C SER A 417 6.98 -15.16 9.31
N LEU A 418 7.11 -15.89 8.20
CA LEU A 418 7.80 -15.42 6.99
C LEU A 418 6.83 -14.90 5.92
N HIS A 419 5.56 -14.69 6.27
CA HIS A 419 4.49 -14.32 5.33
C HIS A 419 4.80 -13.06 4.51
N GLY A 420 5.52 -12.08 5.05
CA GLY A 420 5.94 -10.90 4.28
C GLY A 420 6.89 -11.25 3.13
N TYR A 421 7.80 -12.21 3.32
CA TYR A 421 8.69 -12.70 2.27
C TYR A 421 7.95 -13.61 1.29
N GLU A 422 7.11 -14.51 1.80
CA GLU A 422 6.28 -15.39 0.96
C GLU A 422 5.32 -14.59 0.07
N TYR A 423 4.65 -13.57 0.61
CA TYR A 423 3.76 -12.71 -0.14
C TYR A 423 4.50 -11.89 -1.18
N SER A 424 5.64 -11.30 -0.81
CA SER A 424 6.39 -10.43 -1.72
C SER A 424 7.00 -11.21 -2.89
N PHE A 425 7.85 -12.19 -2.61
CA PHE A 425 8.46 -13.01 -3.66
C PHE A 425 7.41 -13.85 -4.41
N GLY A 426 6.41 -14.37 -3.71
CA GLY A 426 5.33 -15.15 -4.32
C GLY A 426 4.51 -14.35 -5.33
N SER A 427 4.19 -13.08 -5.03
CA SER A 427 3.46 -12.21 -5.97
C SER A 427 4.25 -11.93 -7.25
N LEU A 428 5.56 -11.66 -7.12
CA LEU A 428 6.45 -11.44 -8.27
C LEU A 428 6.59 -12.69 -9.13
N LEU A 429 6.83 -13.84 -8.49
CA LEU A 429 6.94 -15.12 -9.18
C LEU A 429 5.63 -15.48 -9.89
N ALA A 430 4.49 -15.31 -9.22
CA ALA A 430 3.17 -15.56 -9.82
C ALA A 430 2.93 -14.69 -11.05
N GLY A 431 3.28 -13.40 -10.99
CA GLY A 431 3.16 -12.48 -12.14
C GLY A 431 4.04 -12.91 -13.32
N LEU A 432 5.29 -13.32 -13.08
CA LEU A 432 6.20 -13.80 -14.12
C LEU A 432 5.75 -15.13 -14.72
N LEU A 433 5.35 -16.10 -13.90
CA LEU A 433 4.85 -17.40 -14.38
C LEU A 433 3.59 -17.23 -15.22
N LEU A 434 2.67 -16.37 -14.78
CA LEU A 434 1.48 -16.02 -15.55
C LEU A 434 1.87 -15.42 -16.91
N GLY A 435 2.84 -14.53 -16.93
CA GLY A 435 3.39 -13.94 -18.14
C GLY A 435 3.99 -14.98 -19.09
N VAL A 436 4.80 -15.89 -18.56
CA VAL A 436 5.39 -16.98 -19.34
C VAL A 436 4.32 -17.86 -19.98
N VAL A 437 3.27 -18.22 -19.23
CA VAL A 437 2.16 -19.06 -19.73
C VAL A 437 1.33 -18.34 -20.79
N VAL A 438 1.05 -17.04 -20.62
CA VAL A 438 0.15 -16.29 -21.51
C VAL A 438 0.88 -15.73 -22.73
N TYR A 439 2.02 -15.09 -22.52
CA TYR A 439 2.76 -14.37 -23.57
C TYR A 439 3.85 -15.22 -24.24
N GLY A 440 4.48 -16.14 -23.50
CA GLY A 440 5.54 -17.02 -24.03
C GLY A 440 5.15 -17.79 -25.29
N PRO A 441 4.01 -18.52 -25.32
CA PRO A 441 3.56 -19.21 -26.53
C PRO A 441 3.32 -18.29 -27.72
N ALA A 442 2.99 -17.01 -27.48
CA ALA A 442 2.81 -16.06 -28.56
C ALA A 442 4.13 -15.71 -29.24
N VAL A 443 5.22 -15.64 -28.48
CA VAL A 443 6.56 -15.29 -28.98
C VAL A 443 7.29 -16.50 -29.55
N TRP A 444 7.23 -17.66 -28.89
CA TRP A 444 8.03 -18.84 -29.28
C TRP A 444 7.45 -19.64 -30.44
N ALA A 445 6.17 -19.44 -30.77
CA ALA A 445 5.53 -20.12 -31.90
C ALA A 445 5.79 -19.43 -33.26
N HIS A 446 6.75 -18.49 -33.31
CA HIS A 446 7.19 -17.78 -34.51
C HIS A 446 8.45 -18.39 -35.12
#